data_AF-A0A9X8EJQ1-F1
#
_entry.id   AF-A0A9X8EJQ1-F1
#
_cell.length_a   1.000
_cell.length_b   1.000
_cell.length_c   1.000
_cell.angle_alpha   90.00
_cell.angle_beta   90.00
_cell.angle_gamma   90.00
#
_symmetry.space_group_name_H-M   'P 1'
#
loop_
_entity.id
_entity.type
_entity.pdbx_description
1 polymer ?
#
loop_
_entity_poly.entity_id
_entity_poly.type
_entity_poly.pdbx_seq_one_letter_code
_entity_poly.pdbx_strand_id
1 'polypeptide(L)'
;MDEKLLYLTALTMIYLMPGPDMILLLQTGARQGRRAALATVLGLAVARACHVTLAAVGLATLFKVLPWTFEVVKYTGAAYLLWLGVKMFRPVAGAVQGPGGAAVRGTWRAAIAQGFLTNLLNPKALLFCSVLLPQFIHPAQGAVGEQFALLGLVLVVMGMMFDGVYALAGGWVGRQLEQRALAQKVQQWVFGGLLVGFAVRLVWVQQG
;
A
#
# COMPACT_ATOMS: atom_id res chain seq x y z
N MET A 1 11.62 4.28 27.64
CA MET A 1 11.16 3.30 26.64
C MET A 1 12.24 3.24 25.58
N ASP A 2 12.81 2.07 25.29
CA ASP A 2 13.94 1.97 24.33
C ASP A 2 13.53 2.53 22.96
N GLU A 3 14.39 3.31 22.30
CA GLU A 3 14.09 3.92 20.98
C GLU A 3 13.68 2.89 19.93
N LYS A 4 14.28 1.69 19.98
CA LYS A 4 13.91 0.56 19.11
C LYS A 4 12.46 0.13 19.36
N LEU A 5 12.03 0.09 20.61
CA LEU A 5 10.64 -0.26 20.96
C LEU A 5 9.67 0.84 20.51
N LEU A 6 10.06 2.11 20.62
CA LEU A 6 9.26 3.23 20.10
C LEU A 6 9.10 3.12 18.57
N TYR A 7 10.18 2.83 17.85
CA TYR A 7 10.16 2.64 16.41
C TYR A 7 9.22 1.49 16.00
N LEU A 8 9.38 0.32 16.62
CA LEU A 8 8.54 -0.85 16.36
C LEU A 8 7.06 -0.59 16.69
N THR A 9 6.79 0.18 17.74
CA THR A 9 5.43 0.57 18.12
C THR A 9 4.83 1.50 17.08
N ALA A 10 5.58 2.51 16.61
CA ALA A 10 5.13 3.41 15.55
C ALA A 10 4.84 2.66 14.24
N LEU A 11 5.72 1.74 13.85
CA LEU A 11 5.50 0.86 12.70
C LEU A 11 4.25 -0.01 12.87
N THR A 12 4.04 -0.59 14.05
CA THR A 12 2.85 -1.41 14.34
C THR A 12 1.57 -0.60 14.18
N MET A 13 1.51 0.58 14.80
CA MET A 13 0.33 1.45 14.75
C MET A 13 -0.02 1.86 13.32
N ILE A 14 0.98 2.26 12.51
CA ILE A 14 0.72 2.72 11.15
C ILE A 14 0.26 1.56 10.24
N TYR A 15 0.82 0.36 10.41
CA TYR A 15 0.47 -0.80 9.58
C TYR A 15 -0.85 -1.43 9.98
N LEU A 16 -1.31 -1.24 11.22
CA LEU A 16 -2.62 -1.69 11.67
C LEU A 16 -3.76 -0.82 11.11
N MET A 17 -3.49 0.46 10.80
CA MET A 17 -4.49 1.36 10.22
C MET A 17 -4.63 1.13 8.70
N PRO A 18 -5.77 0.58 8.22
CA PRO A 18 -5.93 0.24 6.81
C PRO A 18 -5.90 1.49 5.93
N GLY A 19 -4.89 1.56 5.05
CA GLY A 19 -4.79 2.55 3.98
C GLY A 19 -5.16 1.98 2.61
N PRO A 20 -4.89 2.73 1.52
CA PRO A 20 -5.12 2.29 0.14
C PRO A 20 -4.46 0.94 -0.17
N ASP A 21 -3.24 0.75 0.31
CA ASP A 21 -2.42 -0.46 0.11
C ASP A 21 -3.09 -1.71 0.71
N MET A 22 -3.55 -1.61 1.96
CA MET A 22 -4.23 -2.71 2.65
C MET A 22 -5.58 -3.03 2.00
N ILE A 23 -6.33 -2.02 1.53
CA ILE A 23 -7.58 -2.22 0.78
C ILE A 23 -7.30 -2.93 -0.54
N LEU A 24 -6.24 -2.54 -1.24
CA LEU A 24 -5.81 -3.22 -2.46
C LEU A 24 -5.47 -4.69 -2.18
N LEU A 25 -4.74 -4.99 -1.10
CA LEU A 25 -4.40 -6.37 -0.74
C LEU A 25 -5.63 -7.20 -0.37
N LEU A 26 -6.54 -6.65 0.43
CA LEU A 26 -7.80 -7.28 0.78
C LEU A 26 -8.63 -7.59 -0.48
N GLN A 27 -8.72 -6.63 -1.39
CA GLN A 27 -9.44 -6.78 -2.65
C GLN A 27 -8.78 -7.80 -3.58
N THR A 28 -7.46 -7.73 -3.73
CA THR A 28 -6.70 -8.63 -4.62
C THR A 28 -6.80 -10.05 -4.08
N GLY A 29 -6.68 -10.23 -2.76
CA GLY A 29 -6.88 -11.51 -2.09
C GLY A 29 -8.27 -12.05 -2.33
N ALA A 30 -9.30 -11.21 -2.16
CA ALA A 30 -10.69 -11.65 -2.26
C ALA A 30 -11.13 -11.97 -3.70
N ARG A 31 -10.61 -11.26 -4.71
CA ARG A 31 -11.02 -11.43 -6.11
C ARG A 31 -10.09 -12.30 -6.95
N GLN A 32 -8.79 -12.22 -6.71
CA GLN A 32 -7.75 -12.86 -7.52
C GLN A 32 -7.03 -13.98 -6.74
N GLY A 33 -7.36 -14.15 -5.46
CA GLY A 33 -6.82 -15.18 -4.59
C GLY A 33 -5.51 -14.80 -3.90
N ARG A 34 -5.12 -15.62 -2.92
CA ARG A 34 -3.94 -15.39 -2.06
C ARG A 34 -2.64 -15.23 -2.83
N ARG A 35 -2.43 -16.01 -3.90
CA ARG A 35 -1.20 -15.96 -4.71
C ARG A 35 -1.01 -14.60 -5.38
N ALA A 36 -2.08 -14.03 -5.96
CA ALA A 36 -2.03 -12.71 -6.56
C ALA A 36 -1.79 -11.64 -5.49
N ALA A 37 -2.45 -11.74 -4.34
CA ALA A 37 -2.25 -10.80 -3.24
C ALA A 37 -0.81 -10.83 -2.69
N LEU A 38 -0.22 -12.00 -2.50
CA LEU A 38 1.19 -12.13 -2.09
C LEU A 38 2.15 -11.58 -3.14
N ALA A 39 1.84 -11.70 -4.44
CA ALA A 39 2.61 -11.04 -5.48
C ALA A 39 2.50 -9.50 -5.38
N THR A 40 1.32 -8.97 -5.05
CA THR A 40 1.14 -7.54 -4.76
C THR A 40 1.95 -7.08 -3.54
N VAL A 41 2.06 -7.90 -2.49
CA VAL A 41 2.92 -7.63 -1.32
C VAL A 41 4.38 -7.42 -1.73
N LEU A 42 4.90 -8.18 -2.70
CA LEU A 42 6.26 -7.98 -3.20
C LEU A 42 6.44 -6.61 -3.87
N GLY A 43 5.47 -6.20 -4.69
CA GLY A 43 5.47 -4.87 -5.31
C GLY A 43 5.46 -3.75 -4.27
N LEU A 44 4.62 -3.88 -3.25
CA LEU A 44 4.54 -2.98 -2.10
C LEU A 44 5.88 -2.86 -1.35
N ALA A 45 6.54 -3.99 -1.11
CA ALA A 45 7.82 -4.02 -0.41
C ALA A 45 8.93 -3.32 -1.23
N VAL A 46 8.98 -3.54 -2.54
CA VAL A 46 9.94 -2.86 -3.43
C VAL A 46 9.69 -1.34 -3.45
N ALA A 47 8.44 -0.90 -3.55
CA ALA A 47 8.10 0.52 -3.49
C ALA A 47 8.46 1.15 -2.14
N ARG A 48 8.22 0.44 -1.02
CA ARG A 48 8.67 0.90 0.31
C ARG A 48 10.18 1.01 0.41
N ALA A 49 10.94 0.08 -0.17
CA ALA A 49 12.40 0.20 -0.25
C ALA A 49 12.81 1.44 -1.06
N CYS A 50 12.13 1.77 -2.16
CA CYS A 50 12.35 3.02 -2.88
C CYS A 50 12.08 4.25 -1.99
N HIS A 51 11.01 4.26 -1.20
CA HIS A 51 10.71 5.35 -0.27
C HIS A 51 11.77 5.50 0.82
N VAL A 52 12.31 4.41 1.35
CA VAL A 52 13.45 4.43 2.27
C VAL A 52 14.66 5.11 1.61
N THR A 53 15.00 4.70 0.39
CA THR A 53 16.13 5.30 -0.36
C THR A 53 15.90 6.78 -0.61
N LEU A 54 14.69 7.18 -1.02
CA LEU A 54 14.33 8.59 -1.20
C LEU A 54 14.43 9.37 0.11
N ALA A 55 13.97 8.81 1.22
CA ALA A 55 14.10 9.41 2.55
C ALA A 55 15.57 9.62 2.93
N ALA A 56 16.42 8.63 2.68
CA ALA A 56 17.86 8.70 2.98
C ALA A 56 18.58 9.81 2.20
N VAL A 57 18.17 10.10 0.95
CA VAL A 57 18.73 11.19 0.14
C VAL A 57 18.07 12.56 0.38
N GLY A 58 17.14 12.67 1.34
CA GLY A 58 16.58 13.95 1.78
C GLY A 58 15.26 14.36 1.13
N LEU A 59 14.40 13.40 0.76
CA LEU A 59 13.08 13.68 0.17
C LEU A 59 12.22 14.64 1.01
N ALA A 60 12.29 14.57 2.34
CA ALA A 60 11.56 15.50 3.21
C ALA A 60 12.03 16.96 3.01
N THR A 61 13.32 17.17 2.80
CA THR A 61 13.90 18.48 2.49
C THR A 61 13.48 18.94 1.10
N LEU A 62 13.46 18.03 0.11
CA LEU A 62 13.00 18.34 -1.24
C LEU A 62 11.58 18.91 -1.24
N PHE A 63 10.66 18.30 -0.48
CA PHE A 63 9.28 18.79 -0.40
C PHE A 63 9.15 20.15 0.28
N LYS A 64 9.97 20.39 1.31
CA LYS A 64 10.01 21.71 1.97
C LYS A 64 10.53 22.81 1.04
N VAL A 65 11.55 22.51 0.22
CA VAL A 65 12.17 23.48 -0.69
C VAL A 65 11.37 23.65 -1.98
N LEU A 66 10.81 22.56 -2.51
CA LEU A 66 10.02 22.52 -3.75
C LEU A 66 8.64 21.92 -3.51
N PRO A 67 7.69 22.67 -2.92
CA PRO A 67 6.36 22.17 -2.56
C PRO A 67 5.59 21.54 -3.73
N TRP A 68 5.81 22.03 -4.95
CA TRP A 68 5.14 21.50 -6.15
C TRP A 68 5.47 20.01 -6.42
N THR A 69 6.61 19.50 -5.96
CA THR A 69 6.99 18.09 -6.15
C THR A 69 6.06 17.14 -5.38
N PHE A 70 5.65 17.53 -4.17
CA PHE A 70 4.64 16.78 -3.43
C PHE A 70 3.26 16.87 -4.10
N GLU A 71 2.89 18.03 -4.63
CA GLU A 71 1.63 18.19 -5.38
C GLU A 71 1.57 17.22 -6.58
N VAL A 72 2.67 17.05 -7.33
CA VAL A 72 2.73 16.09 -8.44
C VAL A 72 2.46 14.67 -7.97
N VAL A 73 3.13 14.22 -6.89
CA VAL A 73 2.90 12.88 -6.32
C VAL A 73 1.47 12.74 -5.83
N LYS A 74 0.94 13.77 -5.15
CA LYS A 74 -0.42 13.81 -4.60
C LYS A 74 -1.47 13.65 -5.69
N TYR A 75 -1.41 14.44 -6.76
CA TYR A 75 -2.38 14.38 -7.85
C TYR A 75 -2.23 13.11 -8.69
N THR A 76 -1.01 12.66 -8.96
CA THR A 76 -0.77 11.40 -9.69
C THR A 76 -1.29 10.20 -8.89
N GLY A 77 -1.04 10.18 -7.58
CA GLY A 77 -1.60 9.19 -6.67
C GLY A 77 -3.12 9.23 -6.60
N ALA A 78 -3.71 10.41 -6.51
CA ALA A 78 -5.16 10.56 -6.48
C ALA A 78 -5.80 10.03 -7.76
N ALA A 79 -5.25 10.40 -8.92
CA ALA A 79 -5.70 9.92 -10.22
C ALA A 79 -5.58 8.38 -10.32
N TYR A 80 -4.46 7.81 -9.85
CA TYR A 80 -4.25 6.37 -9.87
C TYR A 80 -5.21 5.61 -8.94
N LEU A 81 -5.41 6.08 -7.71
CA LEU A 81 -6.37 5.49 -6.77
C LEU A 81 -7.81 5.61 -7.26
N LEU A 82 -8.17 6.75 -7.87
CA LEU A 82 -9.48 6.95 -8.49
C LEU A 82 -9.67 5.96 -9.64
N TRP A 83 -8.70 5.84 -10.55
CA TRP A 83 -8.73 4.86 -11.62
C TRP A 83 -8.88 3.44 -11.08
N LEU A 84 -8.16 3.10 -10.02
CA LEU A 84 -8.21 1.78 -9.39
C LEU A 84 -9.57 1.51 -8.75
N GLY A 85 -10.12 2.47 -8.02
CA GLY A 85 -11.45 2.40 -7.41
C GLY A 85 -12.56 2.27 -8.47
N VAL A 86 -12.51 3.09 -9.53
CA VAL A 86 -13.48 3.00 -10.65
C VAL A 86 -13.37 1.66 -11.37
N LYS A 87 -12.16 1.16 -11.58
CA LYS A 87 -11.93 -0.17 -12.16
C LYS A 87 -12.56 -1.29 -11.33
N MET A 88 -12.74 -1.11 -10.02
CA MET A 88 -13.40 -2.12 -9.18
C MET A 88 -14.90 -2.23 -9.42
N PHE A 89 -15.57 -1.14 -9.80
CA PHE A 89 -17.01 -1.12 -10.10
C PHE A 89 -17.33 -1.68 -11.50
N ARG A 90 -16.34 -1.74 -12.39
CA ARG A 90 -16.54 -2.29 -13.73
C ARG A 90 -16.63 -3.82 -13.67
N PRO A 91 -17.63 -4.43 -14.33
CA PRO A 91 -17.65 -5.87 -14.55
C PRO A 91 -16.36 -6.27 -15.27
N VAL A 92 -15.72 -7.34 -14.82
CA VAL A 92 -14.60 -7.91 -15.58
C VAL A 92 -15.21 -8.58 -16.81
N ALA A 93 -15.00 -7.99 -17.99
CA ALA A 93 -15.37 -8.62 -19.25
C ALA A 93 -14.64 -9.98 -19.32
N GLY A 94 -15.40 -11.07 -19.39
CA GLY A 94 -14.88 -12.45 -19.40
C GLY A 94 -14.97 -13.21 -18.06
N ALA A 95 -15.53 -12.63 -17.00
CA ALA A 95 -15.89 -13.40 -15.80
C ALA A 95 -17.15 -14.22 -16.08
N VAL A 96 -17.00 -15.36 -16.76
CA VAL A 96 -18.04 -16.39 -16.82
C VAL A 96 -18.25 -16.90 -15.38
N GLN A 97 -19.33 -16.45 -14.75
CA GLN A 97 -19.83 -16.97 -13.48
C GLN A 97 -20.49 -18.33 -13.74
N GLY A 98 -19.68 -19.34 -14.06
CA GLY A 98 -20.12 -20.73 -14.02
C GLY A 98 -19.98 -21.30 -12.59
N PRO A 99 -20.75 -22.34 -12.21
CA PRO A 99 -20.52 -23.05 -10.97
C PRO A 99 -19.14 -23.72 -11.06
N GLY A 100 -18.12 -23.13 -10.40
CA GLY A 100 -16.70 -23.49 -10.55
C GLY A 100 -15.83 -22.46 -11.29
N GLY A 101 -16.34 -21.25 -11.55
CA GLY A 101 -15.63 -20.19 -12.28
C GLY A 101 -14.33 -19.78 -11.60
N ALA A 102 -13.20 -20.18 -12.20
CA ALA A 102 -11.87 -19.79 -11.75
C ALA A 102 -11.77 -18.26 -11.62
N ALA A 103 -11.34 -17.78 -10.44
CA ALA A 103 -10.97 -16.39 -10.22
C ALA A 103 -10.16 -15.87 -11.41
N VAL A 104 -10.50 -14.68 -11.94
CA VAL A 104 -9.74 -14.07 -13.05
C VAL A 104 -8.29 -13.93 -12.60
N ARG A 105 -7.44 -14.87 -13.04
CA ARG A 105 -6.04 -14.96 -12.62
C ARG A 105 -5.26 -13.89 -13.35
N GLY A 106 -5.11 -12.72 -12.74
CA GLY A 106 -4.09 -11.76 -13.17
C GLY A 106 -2.71 -12.40 -13.12
N THR A 107 -1.81 -12.00 -14.03
CA THR A 107 -0.42 -12.48 -13.99
C THR A 107 0.29 -11.96 -12.74
N TRP A 108 1.23 -12.72 -12.19
CA TRP A 108 2.01 -12.26 -11.02
C TRP A 108 2.74 -10.95 -11.30
N ARG A 109 3.20 -10.73 -12.54
CA ARG A 109 3.83 -9.47 -12.97
C ARG A 109 2.87 -8.28 -12.85
N ALA A 110 1.62 -8.44 -13.27
CA ALA A 110 0.61 -7.39 -13.14
C ALA A 110 0.28 -7.09 -11.66
N ALA A 111 0.18 -8.13 -10.82
CA ALA A 111 -0.07 -7.97 -9.40
C ALA A 111 1.09 -7.26 -8.66
N ILE A 112 2.34 -7.58 -8.99
CA ILE A 112 3.54 -6.89 -8.50
C ILE A 112 3.53 -5.43 -8.95
N ALA A 113 3.33 -5.17 -10.25
CA ALA A 113 3.33 -3.80 -10.78
C ALA A 113 2.22 -2.95 -10.15
N GLN A 114 1.04 -3.54 -9.91
CA GLN A 114 -0.06 -2.87 -9.23
C GLN A 114 0.31 -2.50 -7.79
N GLY A 115 0.88 -3.42 -7.01
CA GLY A 115 1.35 -3.13 -5.65
C GLY A 115 2.43 -2.05 -5.59
N PHE A 116 3.40 -2.15 -6.51
CA PHE A 116 4.48 -1.18 -6.64
C PHE A 116 3.95 0.22 -6.95
N LEU A 117 3.11 0.36 -7.99
CA LEU A 117 2.54 1.66 -8.37
C LEU A 117 1.62 2.23 -7.30
N THR A 118 0.79 1.40 -6.66
CA THR A 118 -0.10 1.87 -5.58
C THR A 118 0.71 2.49 -4.44
N ASN A 119 1.75 1.82 -3.96
CA ASN A 119 2.54 2.31 -2.83
C ASN A 119 3.49 3.45 -3.23
N LEU A 120 4.12 3.37 -4.41
CA LEU A 120 5.02 4.42 -4.88
C LEU A 120 4.28 5.76 -5.04
N LEU A 121 3.04 5.71 -5.53
CA LEU A 121 2.18 6.88 -5.71
C LEU A 121 1.34 7.20 -4.46
N ASN A 122 1.58 6.51 -3.34
CA ASN A 122 0.86 6.76 -2.08
C ASN A 122 1.61 7.84 -1.28
N PRO A 123 1.16 9.11 -1.29
CA PRO A 123 1.86 10.18 -0.57
C PRO A 123 1.84 9.95 0.95
N LYS A 124 0.89 9.17 1.50
CA LYS A 124 0.92 8.78 2.92
C LYS A 124 2.15 7.92 3.20
N ALA A 125 2.41 6.89 2.37
CA ALA A 125 3.55 6.00 2.55
C ALA A 125 4.89 6.74 2.35
N LEU A 126 4.92 7.61 1.35
CA LEU A 126 6.09 8.41 1.02
C LEU A 126 6.42 9.43 2.12
N LEU A 127 5.44 10.20 2.59
CA LEU A 127 5.63 11.14 3.72
C LEU A 127 5.98 10.41 5.01
N PHE A 128 5.35 9.27 5.25
CA PHE A 128 5.65 8.46 6.42
C PHE A 128 7.12 8.06 6.46
N CYS A 129 7.68 7.54 5.36
CA CYS A 129 9.09 7.18 5.33
C CYS A 129 9.99 8.41 5.46
N SER A 130 9.67 9.50 4.76
CA SER A 130 10.50 10.71 4.76
C SER A 130 10.51 11.45 6.10
N VAL A 131 9.45 11.32 6.90
CA VAL A 131 9.34 11.97 8.22
C VAL A 131 9.74 11.02 9.35
N LEU A 132 9.33 9.75 9.31
CA LEU A 132 9.61 8.80 10.39
C LEU A 132 11.09 8.42 10.43
N LEU A 133 11.67 7.97 9.31
CA LEU A 133 13.03 7.42 9.33
C LEU A 133 14.06 8.40 9.90
N PRO A 134 14.13 9.68 9.48
CA PRO A 134 15.12 10.61 10.01
C PRO A 134 14.98 10.87 11.51
N GLN A 135 13.79 10.69 12.11
CA GLN A 135 13.58 10.90 13.55
C GLN A 135 14.31 9.87 14.42
N PHE A 136 14.66 8.71 13.86
CA PHE A 136 15.36 7.64 14.57
C PHE A 136 16.84 7.53 14.17
N ILE A 137 17.33 8.47 13.35
CA ILE A 137 18.73 8.54 12.94
C ILE A 137 19.50 9.43 13.90
N HIS A 138 20.61 8.92 14.42
CA HIS A 138 21.52 9.64 15.30
C HIS A 138 22.91 9.74 14.66
N PRO A 139 23.25 10.88 14.02
CA PRO A 139 24.55 11.04 13.35
C PRO A 139 25.76 10.83 14.26
N ALA A 140 25.60 11.06 15.56
CA ALA A 140 26.65 10.86 16.56
C ALA A 140 26.90 9.37 16.92
N GLN A 141 26.01 8.45 16.53
CA GLN A 141 26.05 7.04 16.93
C GLN A 141 26.56 6.10 15.82
N GLY A 142 26.99 6.63 14.66
CA GLY A 142 27.56 5.84 13.56
C GLY A 142 27.22 6.39 12.18
N ALA A 143 27.54 5.61 11.14
CA ALA A 143 27.28 6.01 9.76
C ALA A 143 25.76 6.11 9.49
N VAL A 144 25.31 7.28 9.07
CA VAL A 144 23.89 7.58 8.78
C VAL A 144 23.30 6.60 7.75
N GLY A 145 24.07 6.25 6.71
CA GLY A 145 23.64 5.31 5.67
C GLY A 145 23.33 3.91 6.20
N GLU A 146 24.13 3.41 7.14
CA GLU A 146 23.91 2.10 7.76
C GLU A 146 22.68 2.10 8.66
N GLN A 147 22.45 3.19 9.41
CA GLN A 147 21.25 3.34 10.21
C GLN A 147 19.99 3.40 9.33
N PHE A 148 20.02 4.12 8.21
CA PHE A 148 18.92 4.12 7.24
C PHE A 148 18.69 2.73 6.63
N ALA A 149 19.75 2.00 6.29
CA ALA A 149 19.64 0.66 5.75
C ALA A 149 18.99 -0.31 6.75
N LEU A 150 19.41 -0.25 8.03
CA LEU A 150 18.86 -1.09 9.09
C LEU A 150 17.40 -0.75 9.40
N LEU A 151 17.09 0.52 9.66
CA LEU A 151 15.72 0.96 9.96
C LEU A 151 14.80 0.71 8.76
N GLY A 152 15.29 1.00 7.56
CA GLY A 152 14.60 0.72 6.30
C GLY A 152 14.30 -0.76 6.09
N LEU A 153 15.26 -1.64 6.38
CA LEU A 153 15.05 -3.09 6.32
C LEU A 153 13.95 -3.53 7.31
N VAL A 154 14.00 -3.04 8.55
CA VAL A 154 12.97 -3.33 9.56
C VAL A 154 11.59 -2.85 9.09
N LEU A 155 11.49 -1.63 8.56
CA LEU A 155 10.25 -1.07 8.00
C LEU A 155 9.70 -1.94 6.86
N VAL A 156 10.54 -2.33 5.90
CA VAL A 156 10.13 -3.13 4.76
C VAL A 156 9.68 -4.52 5.19
N VAL A 157 10.45 -5.22 6.03
CA VAL A 157 10.12 -6.56 6.52
C VAL A 157 8.84 -6.53 7.36
N MET A 158 8.74 -5.60 8.31
CA MET A 158 7.58 -5.51 9.19
C MET A 158 6.31 -5.23 8.38
N GLY A 159 6.32 -4.23 7.49
CA GLY A 159 5.16 -4.00 6.65
C GLY A 159 4.87 -5.15 5.70
N MET A 160 5.87 -5.93 5.26
CA MET A 160 5.63 -7.16 4.46
C MET A 160 4.88 -8.21 5.27
N MET A 161 5.17 -8.34 6.57
CA MET A 161 4.43 -9.24 7.47
C MET A 161 2.96 -8.80 7.61
N PHE A 162 2.71 -7.51 7.88
CA PHE A 162 1.34 -6.96 7.97
C PHE A 162 0.59 -7.09 6.63
N ASP A 163 1.23 -6.72 5.52
CA ASP A 163 0.67 -6.85 4.18
C ASP A 163 0.34 -8.32 3.86
N GLY A 164 1.19 -9.26 4.28
CA GLY A 164 0.91 -10.70 4.19
C GLY A 164 -0.35 -11.11 4.94
N VAL A 165 -0.57 -10.58 6.15
CA VAL A 165 -1.80 -10.82 6.92
C VAL A 165 -3.02 -10.29 6.16
N TYR A 166 -2.99 -9.05 5.65
CA TYR A 166 -4.09 -8.49 4.85
C TYR A 166 -4.34 -9.28 3.56
N ALA A 167 -3.28 -9.73 2.88
CA ALA A 167 -3.38 -10.56 1.68
C ALA A 167 -4.08 -11.91 1.96
N LEU A 168 -3.69 -12.58 3.05
CA LEU A 168 -4.27 -13.86 3.47
C LEU A 168 -5.71 -13.69 3.97
N ALA A 169 -6.00 -12.61 4.69
CA ALA A 169 -7.34 -12.25 5.16
C ALA A 169 -8.27 -11.96 3.98
N GLY A 170 -7.84 -11.17 2.99
CA GLY A 170 -8.59 -10.93 1.77
C GLY A 170 -8.90 -12.23 1.03
N GLY A 171 -7.90 -13.10 0.89
CA GLY A 171 -8.09 -14.42 0.30
C GLY A 171 -8.98 -15.36 1.10
N TRP A 172 -9.10 -15.18 2.42
CA TRP A 172 -10.08 -15.90 3.24
C TRP A 172 -11.49 -15.35 3.04
N VAL A 173 -11.68 -14.02 3.07
CA VAL A 173 -12.96 -13.37 2.80
C VAL A 173 -13.51 -13.77 1.43
N GLY A 174 -12.67 -13.75 0.39
CA GLY A 174 -13.09 -14.14 -0.96
C GLY A 174 -13.66 -15.55 -1.05
N ARG A 175 -13.05 -16.53 -0.37
CA ARG A 175 -13.54 -17.92 -0.34
C ARG A 175 -14.85 -18.04 0.44
N GLN A 176 -14.98 -17.37 1.58
CA GLN A 176 -16.22 -17.40 2.38
C GLN A 176 -17.41 -16.79 1.63
N LEU A 177 -17.15 -15.85 0.72
CA LEU A 177 -18.17 -15.18 -0.08
C LEU A 177 -18.35 -15.79 -1.47
N GLU A 178 -17.65 -16.87 -1.81
CA GLU A 178 -17.66 -17.48 -3.16
C GLU A 178 -19.07 -17.88 -3.61
N GLN A 179 -19.90 -18.32 -2.68
CA GLN A 179 -21.28 -18.76 -2.93
C GLN A 179 -22.35 -17.66 -2.77
N ARG A 180 -21.96 -16.42 -2.42
CA ARG A 180 -22.89 -15.32 -2.08
C ARG A 180 -22.69 -14.11 -3.00
N ALA A 181 -23.33 -14.13 -4.17
CA ALA A 181 -23.20 -13.09 -5.19
C ALA A 181 -23.48 -11.66 -4.67
N LEU A 182 -24.49 -11.49 -3.81
CA LEU A 182 -24.80 -10.18 -3.20
C LEU A 182 -23.67 -9.70 -2.28
N ALA A 183 -23.08 -10.60 -1.48
CA ALA A 183 -21.99 -10.27 -0.58
C ALA A 183 -20.70 -9.92 -1.35
N GLN A 184 -20.41 -10.62 -2.45
CA GLN A 184 -19.30 -10.26 -3.34
C GLN A 184 -19.50 -8.86 -3.95
N LYS A 185 -20.72 -8.54 -4.37
CA LYS A 185 -21.05 -7.21 -4.91
C LYS A 185 -20.87 -6.15 -3.83
N VAL A 186 -21.43 -6.33 -2.63
CA VAL A 186 -21.25 -5.40 -1.50
C VAL A 186 -19.77 -5.18 -1.19
N GLN A 187 -18.98 -6.25 -1.10
CA GLN A 187 -17.54 -6.17 -0.84
C GLN A 187 -16.79 -5.38 -1.93
N GLN A 188 -17.11 -5.60 -3.21
CA GLN A 188 -16.53 -4.82 -4.32
C GLN A 188 -16.86 -3.34 -4.21
N TRP A 189 -18.12 -3.03 -3.88
CA TRP A 189 -18.57 -1.65 -3.72
C TRP A 189 -17.90 -0.96 -2.53
N VAL A 190 -17.73 -1.67 -1.41
CA VAL A 190 -17.03 -1.16 -0.22
C VAL A 190 -15.57 -0.87 -0.56
N PHE A 191 -14.83 -1.81 -1.13
CA PHE A 191 -13.40 -1.59 -1.45
C PHE A 191 -13.19 -0.53 -2.54
N GLY A 192 -14.02 -0.53 -3.58
CA GLY A 192 -13.99 0.51 -4.61
C GLY A 192 -14.31 1.88 -4.03
N GLY A 193 -15.36 1.97 -3.21
CA GLY A 193 -15.77 3.19 -2.52
C GLY A 193 -14.70 3.73 -1.58
N LEU A 194 -14.04 2.86 -0.82
CA LEU A 194 -12.92 3.26 0.04
C LEU A 194 -11.75 3.82 -0.78
N LEU A 195 -11.35 3.19 -1.89
CA LEU A 195 -10.28 3.73 -2.73
C LEU A 195 -10.63 5.06 -3.38
N VAL A 196 -11.88 5.22 -3.85
CA VAL A 196 -12.36 6.52 -4.37
C VAL A 196 -12.37 7.55 -3.24
N GLY A 197 -12.84 7.19 -2.04
CA GLY A 197 -12.81 8.05 -0.87
C GLY A 197 -11.38 8.48 -0.49
N PHE A 198 -10.42 7.55 -0.56
CA PHE A 198 -9.00 7.87 -0.37
C PHE A 198 -8.48 8.80 -1.46
N ALA A 199 -8.83 8.57 -2.73
CA ALA A 199 -8.44 9.44 -3.84
C ALA A 199 -8.94 10.88 -3.64
N VAL A 200 -10.22 11.05 -3.27
CA VAL A 200 -10.81 12.36 -2.97
C VAL A 200 -10.11 12.98 -1.77
N ARG A 201 -9.98 12.24 -0.65
CA ARG A 201 -9.30 12.73 0.55
C ARG A 201 -7.88 13.19 0.26
N LEU A 202 -7.17 12.50 -0.64
CA LEU A 202 -5.80 12.80 -1.01
C LEU A 202 -5.65 14.21 -1.60
N VAL A 203 -6.63 14.66 -2.38
CA VAL A 203 -6.64 16.01 -2.98
C VAL A 203 -6.67 17.10 -1.90
N TRP A 204 -7.34 16.83 -0.77
CA TRP A 204 -7.47 17.75 0.36
C TRP A 204 -6.30 17.69 1.35
N VAL A 205 -5.36 16.76 1.18
CA VAL A 205 -4.16 16.70 2.02
C VAL A 205 -3.29 17.92 1.68
N GLN A 206 -3.09 18.77 2.69
CA GLN A 206 -2.15 19.88 2.65
C GLN A 206 -0.78 19.40 3.11
N GLN A 207 0.27 20.05 2.60
CA GLN A 207 1.63 19.89 3.11
C GLN A 207 1.70 20.53 4.50
N GLY A 208 2.06 19.75 5.52
CA GLY A 208 2.30 20.23 6.88
C GLY A 208 3.74 20.64 7.10
#